data_AF-A0A3C1WJL0-F1
#
_entry.id   AF-A0A3C1WJL0-F1
#
_cell.length_a   1.000
_cell.length_b   1.000
_cell.length_c   1.000
_cell.angle_alpha   90.00
_cell.angle_beta   90.00
_cell.angle_gamma   90.00
#
_symmetry.space_group_name_H-M   'P 1'
#
loop_
_entity.id
_entity.type
_entity.pdbx_description
1 polymer ?
#
loop_
_entity_poly.entity_id
_entity_poly.type
_entity_poly.pdbx_seq_one_letter_code
_entity_poly.pdbx_strand_id
1 'polypeptide(L)'
;TIYFGGGTPSLLNEEELSRILNSIQKNFSVEGEIEFTLEANPDDLTSQKLRMLKKIGVNRLSIGVQSFRNEDLKWMNRAHSVEQADNSVRDAAQLGFSNLSIDLIYGLPTSALDHWKKNLEEAIALPIQHLSCYCLTVEEHTALSHFVKKGKVTEKKDEASSTEFLFAHDFLEQNNFRHYEVSNYSIANSESKHNSNYWNNTHYLGIGPSAHSYNGNSRRWNVANNILYLNSVKNNQSFSEEEILTLEQSFNEYLMTRLRTSNGISFSEIENLFGKNSADELKKKILAYKKLNHFIQENGKLILTPEGMLNLNPIVIEWML
;
A
#
# COMPACT_ATOMS: atom_id res chain seq x y z
N THR A 1 -3.15 -12.74 -7.75
CA THR A 1 -2.05 -12.67 -6.78
C THR A 1 -2.46 -13.44 -5.54
N ILE A 2 -1.52 -13.89 -4.72
CA ILE A 2 -1.75 -14.33 -3.35
C ILE A 2 -1.01 -13.36 -2.44
N TYR A 3 -1.71 -12.80 -1.46
CA TYR A 3 -1.13 -11.81 -0.56
C TYR A 3 -1.45 -12.15 0.88
N PHE A 4 -0.41 -12.30 1.69
CA PHE A 4 -0.51 -12.50 3.12
C PHE A 4 -0.03 -11.22 3.79
N GLY A 5 -0.96 -10.46 4.36
CA GLY A 5 -0.68 -9.19 5.04
C GLY A 5 -1.55 -8.94 6.27
N GLY A 6 -1.44 -7.74 6.81
CA GLY A 6 -1.98 -7.39 8.13
C GLY A 6 -1.06 -7.92 9.24
N GLY A 7 -1.49 -7.86 10.50
CA GLY A 7 -0.80 -8.45 11.68
C GLY A 7 0.70 -8.74 11.50
N THR A 8 1.08 -10.02 11.51
CA THR A 8 2.45 -10.46 11.23
C THR A 8 2.43 -11.88 10.61
N PRO A 9 2.20 -12.02 9.30
CA PRO A 9 2.06 -13.32 8.63
C PRO A 9 3.32 -14.17 8.71
N SER A 10 4.49 -13.53 8.84
CA SER A 10 5.78 -14.18 9.09
C SER A 10 5.82 -15.04 10.36
N LEU A 11 4.88 -14.87 11.30
CA LEU A 11 4.77 -15.74 12.48
C LEU A 11 4.26 -17.14 12.14
N LEU A 12 3.50 -17.30 11.06
CA LEU A 12 2.95 -18.60 10.65
C LEU A 12 4.07 -19.61 10.40
N ASN A 13 3.84 -20.85 10.82
CA ASN A 13 4.75 -21.97 10.56
C ASN A 13 4.45 -22.63 9.20
N GLU A 14 5.31 -23.58 8.80
CA GLU A 14 5.20 -24.26 7.51
C GLU A 14 3.86 -25.01 7.35
N GLU A 15 3.39 -25.66 8.41
CA GLU A 15 2.15 -26.42 8.41
C GLU A 15 0.94 -25.50 8.23
N GLU A 16 0.90 -24.38 8.96
CA GLU A 16 -0.19 -23.40 8.89
C GLU A 16 -0.30 -22.77 7.49
N LEU A 17 0.83 -22.31 6.93
CA LEU A 17 0.87 -21.76 5.58
C LEU A 17 0.45 -22.81 4.53
N SER A 18 0.98 -24.03 4.64
CA SER A 18 0.64 -25.12 3.73
C SER A 18 -0.85 -25.45 3.76
N ARG A 19 -1.48 -25.46 4.94
CA ARG A 19 -2.93 -25.71 5.08
C ARG A 19 -3.76 -24.63 4.39
N ILE A 20 -3.37 -23.37 4.51
CA ILE A 20 -4.05 -22.25 3.84
C ILE A 20 -3.91 -22.39 2.32
N LEU A 21 -2.68 -22.62 1.83
CA LEU A 21 -2.41 -22.73 0.40
C LEU A 21 -3.09 -23.93 -0.25
N ASN A 22 -3.09 -25.09 0.42
CA ASN A 22 -3.82 -26.27 -0.04
C ASN A 22 -5.32 -25.98 -0.15
N SER A 23 -5.86 -25.17 0.77
CA SER A 23 -7.26 -24.74 0.71
C SER A 23 -7.52 -23.80 -0.47
N ILE A 24 -6.60 -22.88 -0.77
CA ILE A 24 -6.69 -22.01 -1.95
C ILE A 24 -6.66 -22.86 -3.24
N GLN A 25 -5.67 -23.73 -3.39
CA GLN A 25 -5.52 -24.58 -4.59
C GLN A 25 -6.71 -25.53 -4.80
N LYS A 26 -7.34 -26.00 -3.72
CA LYS A 26 -8.52 -26.86 -3.81
C LYS A 26 -9.76 -26.11 -4.32
N ASN A 27 -9.89 -24.82 -4.01
CA ASN A 27 -11.11 -24.04 -4.30
C ASN A 27 -10.95 -23.08 -5.49
N PHE A 28 -9.73 -22.78 -5.91
CA PHE A 28 -9.44 -21.84 -6.98
C PHE A 28 -8.38 -22.40 -7.93
N SER A 29 -8.60 -22.22 -9.24
CA SER A 29 -7.57 -22.45 -10.24
C SER A 29 -6.54 -21.33 -10.18
N VAL A 30 -5.29 -21.70 -9.89
CA VAL A 30 -4.15 -20.78 -9.89
C VAL A 30 -3.35 -21.06 -11.16
N GLU A 31 -3.54 -20.23 -12.20
CA GLU A 31 -2.87 -20.38 -13.49
C GLU A 31 -1.73 -19.37 -13.66
N GLY A 32 -0.66 -19.81 -14.33
CA GLY A 32 0.50 -18.97 -14.68
C GLY A 32 1.40 -18.60 -13.49
N GLU A 33 2.32 -17.66 -13.75
CA GLU A 33 3.19 -17.10 -12.72
C GLU A 33 2.43 -16.09 -11.86
N ILE A 34 2.05 -16.52 -10.66
CA ILE A 34 1.44 -15.63 -9.68
C ILE A 34 2.49 -14.91 -8.84
N GLU A 35 2.23 -13.64 -8.54
CA GLU A 35 2.90 -12.99 -7.41
C GLU A 35 2.29 -13.54 -6.11
N PHE A 36 3.14 -14.15 -5.28
CA PHE A 36 2.84 -14.59 -3.93
C PHE A 36 3.70 -13.78 -2.95
N THR A 37 3.04 -12.79 -2.35
CA THR A 37 3.64 -11.86 -1.40
C THR A 37 3.34 -12.26 0.04
N LEU A 38 4.35 -12.14 0.90
CA LEU A 38 4.20 -12.21 2.34
C LEU A 38 4.83 -10.97 3.01
N GLU A 39 4.06 -10.32 3.88
CA GLU A 39 4.56 -9.28 4.78
C GLU A 39 5.35 -9.90 5.93
N ALA A 40 6.48 -9.28 6.28
CA ALA A 40 7.34 -9.74 7.37
C ALA A 40 7.98 -8.57 8.13
N ASN A 41 8.21 -8.78 9.43
CA ASN A 41 9.14 -7.94 10.19
C ASN A 41 10.57 -8.49 10.09
N PRO A 42 11.60 -7.63 10.13
CA PRO A 42 12.99 -8.07 10.06
C PRO A 42 13.39 -9.15 11.08
N ASP A 43 12.86 -9.07 12.31
CA ASP A 43 13.17 -9.99 13.41
C ASP A 43 12.59 -11.40 13.24
N ASP A 44 11.60 -11.58 12.35
CA ASP A 44 11.05 -12.90 12.02
C ASP A 44 11.88 -13.64 10.95
N LEU A 45 12.68 -12.91 10.17
CA LEU A 45 13.32 -13.39 8.94
C LEU A 45 14.66 -14.10 9.19
N THR A 46 14.64 -15.11 10.05
CA THR A 46 15.79 -16.03 10.19
C THR A 46 16.06 -16.78 8.88
N SER A 47 17.29 -17.26 8.66
CA SER A 47 17.62 -18.03 7.46
C SER A 47 16.76 -19.30 7.31
N GLN A 48 16.31 -19.90 8.42
CA GLN A 48 15.36 -21.03 8.39
C GLN A 48 13.98 -20.58 7.90
N LYS A 49 13.48 -19.44 8.40
CA LYS A 49 12.19 -18.87 7.96
C LYS A 49 12.23 -18.54 6.47
N LEU A 50 13.27 -17.85 6.00
CA LEU A 50 13.43 -17.51 4.58
C LEU A 50 13.45 -18.75 3.68
N ARG A 51 14.17 -19.82 4.07
CA ARG A 51 14.17 -21.10 3.33
C ARG A 51 12.78 -21.74 3.28
N MET A 52 12.07 -21.72 4.40
CA MET A 52 10.71 -22.24 4.49
C MET A 52 9.75 -21.47 3.57
N LEU A 53 9.77 -20.13 3.63
CA LEU A 53 8.93 -19.28 2.80
C LEU A 53 9.18 -19.51 1.30
N LYS A 54 10.46 -19.58 0.89
CA LYS A 54 10.83 -19.87 -0.49
C LYS A 54 10.38 -21.27 -0.93
N LYS A 55 10.52 -22.28 -0.07
CA LYS A 55 10.05 -23.65 -0.33
C LYS A 55 8.54 -23.71 -0.54
N ILE A 56 7.79 -22.92 0.23
CA ILE A 56 6.32 -22.82 0.12
C ILE A 56 5.88 -22.10 -1.18
N GLY A 57 6.78 -21.37 -1.83
CA GLY A 57 6.52 -20.67 -3.09
C GLY A 57 6.27 -19.17 -2.92
N VAL A 58 6.57 -18.59 -1.76
CA VAL A 58 6.64 -17.12 -1.63
C VAL A 58 7.73 -16.63 -2.56
N ASN A 59 7.38 -15.70 -3.44
CA ASN A 59 8.29 -15.13 -4.43
C ASN A 59 8.43 -13.61 -4.34
N ARG A 60 7.68 -12.97 -3.43
CA ARG A 60 7.85 -11.56 -3.04
C ARG A 60 7.78 -11.40 -1.53
N LEU A 61 8.65 -10.58 -0.96
CA LEU A 61 8.60 -10.18 0.46
C LEU A 61 8.36 -8.68 0.58
N SER A 62 7.48 -8.28 1.49
CA SER A 62 7.37 -6.88 1.95
C SER A 62 7.88 -6.79 3.38
N ILE A 63 9.02 -6.12 3.57
CA ILE A 63 9.75 -6.10 4.83
C ILE A 63 9.55 -4.74 5.50
N GLY A 64 8.91 -4.74 6.66
CA GLY A 64 8.60 -3.53 7.42
C GLY A 64 9.83 -2.94 8.13
N VAL A 65 10.77 -2.35 7.38
CA VAL A 65 12.00 -1.72 7.90
C VAL A 65 11.67 -0.47 8.72
N GLN A 66 10.77 0.36 8.20
CA GLN A 66 10.25 1.63 8.71
C GLN A 66 11.25 2.78 8.81
N SER A 67 12.45 2.53 9.37
CA SER A 67 13.53 3.51 9.44
C SER A 67 14.88 2.83 9.65
N PHE A 68 15.92 3.41 9.05
CA PHE A 68 17.33 3.09 9.29
C PHE A 68 17.94 3.86 10.46
N ARG A 69 17.09 4.35 11.37
CA ARG A 69 17.52 5.06 12.57
C ARG A 69 16.91 4.44 13.82
N ASN A 70 17.78 4.00 14.73
CA ASN A 70 17.36 3.32 15.97
C ASN A 70 16.47 4.19 16.86
N GLU A 71 16.64 5.52 16.88
CA GLU A 71 15.72 6.40 17.63
C GLU A 71 14.29 6.37 17.08
N ASP A 72 14.13 6.32 15.76
CA ASP A 72 12.83 6.27 15.10
C ASP A 72 12.16 4.91 15.33
N LEU A 73 12.93 3.82 15.22
CA LEU A 73 12.45 2.47 15.52
C LEU A 73 11.98 2.33 16.98
N LYS A 74 12.74 2.87 17.93
CA LYS A 74 12.35 2.92 19.35
C LYS A 74 11.09 3.75 19.56
N TRP A 75 10.97 4.90 18.89
CA TRP A 75 9.79 5.74 18.99
C TRP A 75 8.53 5.04 18.44
N MET A 76 8.66 4.30 17.33
CA MET A 76 7.59 3.47 16.76
C MET A 76 7.37 2.14 17.50
N ASN A 77 8.09 1.89 18.59
CA ASN A 77 8.04 0.64 19.36
C ASN A 77 8.30 -0.62 18.50
N ARG A 78 9.25 -0.53 17.56
CA ARG A 78 9.68 -1.66 16.72
C ARG A 78 10.67 -2.53 17.51
N ALA A 79 10.52 -3.85 17.37
CA ALA A 79 11.34 -4.82 18.08
C ALA A 79 12.73 -5.02 17.45
N HIS A 80 12.87 -4.74 16.15
CA HIS A 80 14.11 -4.91 15.41
C HIS A 80 15.04 -3.68 15.51
N SER A 81 16.34 -3.91 15.35
CA SER A 81 17.35 -2.88 15.15
C SER A 81 17.57 -2.56 13.66
N VAL A 82 18.27 -1.46 13.37
CA VAL A 82 18.70 -1.12 12.00
C VAL A 82 19.55 -2.22 11.38
N GLU A 83 20.45 -2.83 12.16
CA GLU A 83 21.30 -3.93 11.68
C GLU A 83 20.47 -5.17 11.31
N GLN A 84 19.44 -5.50 12.10
CA GLN A 84 18.52 -6.58 11.76
C GLN A 84 17.71 -6.27 10.49
N ALA A 85 17.29 -5.01 10.31
CA ALA A 85 16.62 -4.57 9.10
C ALA A 85 17.50 -4.76 7.85
N ASP A 86 18.72 -4.22 7.83
CA ASP A 86 19.67 -4.37 6.71
C ASP A 86 19.96 -5.85 6.42
N ASN A 87 20.34 -6.62 7.46
CA ASN A 87 20.67 -8.03 7.31
C ASN A 87 19.48 -8.85 6.78
N SER A 88 18.25 -8.60 7.24
CA SER A 88 17.07 -9.36 6.79
C SER A 88 16.83 -9.25 5.29
N VAL A 89 17.07 -8.06 4.72
CA VAL A 89 16.90 -7.79 3.29
C VAL A 89 18.03 -8.44 2.50
N ARG A 90 19.29 -8.31 2.97
CA ARG A 90 20.45 -8.92 2.30
C ARG A 90 20.41 -10.44 2.35
N ASP A 91 20.03 -11.03 3.47
CA ASP A 91 19.89 -12.47 3.62
C ASP A 91 18.79 -13.03 2.71
N ALA A 92 17.65 -12.33 2.60
CA ALA A 92 16.60 -12.70 1.67
C ALA A 92 17.11 -12.66 0.21
N ALA A 93 17.83 -11.61 -0.17
CA ALA A 93 18.43 -11.51 -1.50
C ALA A 93 19.46 -12.62 -1.76
N GLN A 94 20.35 -12.91 -0.80
CA GLN A 94 21.35 -13.98 -0.91
C GLN A 94 20.71 -15.36 -1.04
N LEU A 95 19.58 -15.60 -0.39
CA LEU A 95 18.80 -16.82 -0.54
C LEU A 95 18.05 -16.89 -1.89
N GLY A 96 18.11 -15.81 -2.68
CA GLY A 96 17.60 -15.70 -4.04
C GLY A 96 16.15 -15.25 -4.13
N PHE A 97 15.67 -14.42 -3.20
CA PHE A 97 14.48 -13.60 -3.45
C PHE A 97 14.88 -12.45 -4.39
N SER A 98 14.16 -12.30 -5.50
CA SER A 98 14.45 -11.29 -6.54
C SER A 98 13.36 -10.22 -6.66
N ASN A 99 12.35 -10.26 -5.78
CA ASN A 99 11.30 -9.26 -5.67
C ASN A 99 11.16 -8.90 -4.19
N LEU A 100 11.99 -7.96 -3.76
CA LEU A 100 12.06 -7.48 -2.39
C LEU A 100 11.51 -6.06 -2.32
N SER A 101 10.57 -5.87 -1.39
CA SER A 101 10.04 -4.59 -0.99
C SER A 101 10.45 -4.28 0.45
N ILE A 102 10.77 -3.02 0.71
CA ILE A 102 10.82 -2.52 2.09
C ILE A 102 9.80 -1.40 2.25
N ASP A 103 9.29 -1.26 3.47
CA ASP A 103 8.41 -0.17 3.83
C ASP A 103 9.17 0.83 4.71
N LEU A 104 9.08 2.11 4.39
CA LEU A 104 9.62 3.23 5.15
C LEU A 104 8.51 4.19 5.56
N ILE A 105 8.71 4.85 6.71
CA ILE A 105 7.77 5.84 7.23
C ILE A 105 8.47 7.19 7.33
N TYR A 106 7.94 8.20 6.63
CA TYR A 106 8.35 9.60 6.76
C TYR A 106 7.30 10.39 7.56
N GLY A 107 7.52 11.69 7.75
CA GLY A 107 6.59 12.51 8.56
C GLY A 107 6.75 12.31 10.06
N LEU A 108 7.80 11.59 10.50
CA LEU A 108 8.03 11.31 11.92
C LEU A 108 8.38 12.59 12.70
N PRO A 109 7.79 12.82 13.89
CA PRO A 109 8.13 13.95 14.74
C PRO A 109 9.60 14.02 15.15
N THR A 110 10.26 12.86 15.20
CA THR A 110 11.67 12.70 15.60
C THR A 110 12.66 12.95 14.46
N SER A 111 12.18 13.09 13.23
CA SER A 111 13.00 13.05 12.02
C SER A 111 13.05 14.42 11.34
N ALA A 112 14.26 14.93 11.13
CA ALA A 112 14.52 16.08 10.28
C ALA A 112 14.67 15.62 8.82
N LEU A 113 14.52 16.53 7.86
CA LEU A 113 14.64 16.21 6.44
C LEU A 113 15.94 15.46 6.12
N ASP A 114 17.08 15.85 6.68
CA ASP A 114 18.36 15.16 6.42
C ASP A 114 18.41 13.71 6.94
N HIS A 115 17.64 13.37 7.97
CA HIS A 115 17.48 11.98 8.39
C HIS A 115 16.64 11.18 7.39
N TRP A 116 15.61 11.81 6.81
CA TRP A 116 14.82 11.20 5.75
C TRP A 116 15.66 10.95 4.48
N LYS A 117 16.53 11.90 4.11
CA LYS A 117 17.48 11.71 2.99
C LYS A 117 18.35 10.48 3.20
N LYS A 118 18.95 10.34 4.38
CA LYS A 118 19.79 9.19 4.73
C LYS A 118 19.02 7.87 4.68
N ASN A 119 17.76 7.86 5.14
CA ASN A 119 16.91 6.67 5.04
C ASN A 119 16.72 6.22 3.59
N LEU A 120 16.50 7.16 2.67
CA LEU A 120 16.35 6.86 1.26
C LEU A 120 17.67 6.40 0.63
N GLU A 121 18.80 7.02 0.99
CA GLU A 121 20.15 6.59 0.56
C GLU A 121 20.45 5.16 0.99
N GLU A 122 20.14 4.80 2.23
CA GLU A 122 20.32 3.44 2.75
C GLU A 122 19.36 2.45 2.07
N ALA A 123 18.10 2.84 1.84
CA ALA A 123 17.12 2.02 1.14
C ALA A 123 17.57 1.61 -0.27
N ILE A 124 18.01 2.57 -1.09
CA ILE A 124 18.41 2.28 -2.48
C ILE A 124 19.75 1.53 -2.57
N ALA A 125 20.54 1.53 -1.49
CA ALA A 125 21.77 0.74 -1.38
C ALA A 125 21.52 -0.75 -1.05
N LEU A 126 20.28 -1.11 -0.68
CA LEU A 126 19.86 -2.49 -0.50
C LEU A 126 19.48 -3.15 -1.84
N PRO A 127 19.56 -4.49 -1.93
CA PRO A 127 19.18 -5.24 -3.14
C PRO A 127 17.65 -5.34 -3.30
N ILE A 128 16.93 -4.22 -3.19
CA ILE A 128 15.47 -4.14 -3.32
C ILE A 128 15.04 -3.76 -4.73
N GLN A 129 13.83 -4.13 -5.10
CA GLN A 129 13.22 -3.77 -6.40
C GLN A 129 12.03 -2.83 -6.21
N HIS A 130 11.55 -2.71 -4.97
CA HIS A 130 10.36 -1.96 -4.62
C HIS A 130 10.55 -1.27 -3.27
N LEU A 131 10.01 -0.07 -3.13
CA LEU A 131 10.06 0.74 -1.92
C LEU A 131 8.69 1.37 -1.67
N SER A 132 8.13 1.11 -0.49
CA SER A 132 6.92 1.79 -0.01
C SER A 132 7.35 2.93 0.92
N CYS A 133 6.86 4.15 0.69
CA CYS A 133 7.09 5.32 1.52
C CYS A 133 5.75 5.84 2.04
N TYR A 134 5.45 5.56 3.31
CA TYR A 134 4.21 5.97 3.95
C TYR A 134 4.42 7.25 4.76
N CYS A 135 3.51 8.21 4.63
CA CYS A 135 3.43 9.30 5.58
C CYS A 135 2.91 8.77 6.91
N LEU A 136 3.52 9.14 8.02
CA LEU A 136 2.92 8.91 9.33
C LEU A 136 1.59 9.67 9.42
N THR A 137 0.50 8.92 9.56
CA THR A 137 -0.84 9.45 9.80
C THR A 137 -1.29 9.09 11.21
N VAL A 138 -1.89 10.05 11.93
CA VAL A 138 -2.47 9.81 13.25
C VAL A 138 -3.92 9.36 13.10
N GLU A 139 -4.12 8.05 13.08
CA GLU A 139 -5.46 7.46 12.98
C GLU A 139 -6.23 7.56 14.31
N GLU A 140 -7.52 7.87 14.24
CA GLU A 140 -8.38 7.93 15.42
C GLU A 140 -8.40 6.56 16.16
N HIS A 141 -8.58 6.61 17.48
CA HIS A 141 -8.60 5.43 18.35
C HIS A 141 -7.29 4.64 18.46
N THR A 142 -6.19 5.13 17.88
CA THR A 142 -4.86 4.54 18.08
C THR A 142 -4.18 5.04 19.35
N ALA A 143 -3.18 4.29 19.85
CA ALA A 143 -2.33 4.74 20.95
C ALA A 143 -1.62 6.07 20.64
N LEU A 144 -1.20 6.26 19.38
CA LEU A 144 -0.58 7.50 18.92
C LEU A 144 -1.54 8.69 19.02
N SER A 145 -2.79 8.54 18.56
CA SER A 145 -3.81 9.60 18.69
C SER A 145 -4.07 9.99 20.14
N HIS A 146 -4.04 9.03 21.06
CA HIS A 146 -4.18 9.29 22.49
C HIS A 146 -2.98 10.05 23.06
N PHE A 147 -1.76 9.72 22.63
CA PHE A 147 -0.55 10.43 23.06
C PHE A 147 -0.49 11.85 22.52
N VAL A 148 -0.90 12.06 21.27
CA VAL A 148 -1.04 13.38 20.65
C VAL A 148 -2.09 14.22 21.39
N LYS A 149 -3.30 13.68 21.61
CA LYS A 149 -4.37 14.36 22.36
C LYS A 149 -3.95 14.74 23.79
N LYS A 150 -3.00 14.02 24.38
CA LYS A 150 -2.41 14.31 25.70
C LYS A 150 -1.17 15.20 25.67
N GLY A 151 -0.76 15.70 24.50
CA GLY A 151 0.43 16.54 24.34
C GLY A 151 1.76 15.82 24.60
N LYS A 152 1.76 14.48 24.64
CA LYS A 152 2.98 13.68 24.84
C LYS A 152 3.80 13.53 23.56
N VAL A 153 3.16 13.69 22.41
CA VAL A 153 3.75 13.64 21.08
C VAL A 153 3.25 14.86 20.32
N THR A 154 4.16 15.59 19.69
CA THR A 154 3.81 16.68 18.77
C THR A 154 3.75 16.11 17.36
N GLU A 155 2.65 16.35 16.66
CA GLU A 155 2.56 15.99 15.25
C GLU A 155 3.51 16.85 14.41
N LYS A 156 4.05 16.27 13.35
CA LYS A 156 4.83 17.02 12.39
C LYS A 156 3.89 17.90 11.57
N LYS A 157 4.33 19.11 11.25
CA LYS A 157 3.55 20.02 10.41
C LYS A 157 3.46 19.49 8.99
N ASP A 158 2.28 19.63 8.37
CA ASP A 158 2.00 19.21 6.98
C ASP A 158 3.05 19.71 5.99
N GLU A 159 3.49 20.97 6.10
CA GLU A 159 4.52 21.58 5.23
C GLU A 159 5.84 20.78 5.25
N ALA A 160 6.24 20.26 6.42
CA ALA A 160 7.46 19.48 6.55
C ALA A 160 7.30 18.08 5.95
N SER A 161 6.15 17.43 6.14
CA SER A 161 5.85 16.15 5.50
C SER A 161 5.73 16.27 3.98
N SER A 162 5.15 17.37 3.47
CA SER A 162 5.12 17.68 2.04
C SER A 162 6.52 17.83 1.45
N THR A 163 7.42 18.52 2.17
CA THR A 163 8.82 18.64 1.77
C THR A 163 9.53 17.29 1.69
N GLU A 164 9.25 16.39 2.64
CA GLU A 164 9.81 15.02 2.65
C GLU A 164 9.28 14.15 1.51
N PHE A 165 7.99 14.27 1.20
CA PHE A 165 7.38 13.60 0.05
C PHE A 165 8.00 14.05 -1.27
N LEU A 166 8.09 15.37 -1.51
CA LEU A 166 8.65 15.91 -2.76
C LEU A 166 10.12 15.53 -2.92
N PHE A 167 10.90 15.59 -1.83
CA PHE A 167 12.27 15.12 -1.85
C PHE A 167 12.35 13.62 -2.19
N ALA A 168 11.51 12.77 -1.58
CA ALA A 168 11.50 11.34 -1.87
C ALA A 168 11.17 11.07 -3.33
N HIS A 169 10.16 11.75 -3.87
CA HIS A 169 9.76 11.63 -5.27
C HIS A 169 10.95 11.92 -6.20
N ASP A 170 11.56 13.11 -6.07
CA ASP A 170 12.67 13.52 -6.93
C ASP A 170 13.89 12.61 -6.79
N PHE A 171 14.25 12.26 -5.55
CA PHE A 171 15.40 11.41 -5.25
C PHE A 171 15.23 10.00 -5.83
N LEU A 172 14.05 9.38 -5.66
CA LEU A 172 13.80 8.01 -6.11
C LEU A 172 13.69 7.93 -7.63
N GLU A 173 13.03 8.89 -8.28
CA GLU A 173 12.97 8.96 -9.75
C GLU A 173 14.37 9.09 -10.37
N GLN A 174 15.24 9.94 -9.79
CA GLN A 174 16.63 10.08 -10.21
C GLN A 174 17.46 8.80 -10.03
N ASN A 175 17.04 7.91 -9.12
CA ASN A 175 17.68 6.63 -8.84
C ASN A 175 16.94 5.42 -9.46
N ASN A 176 16.12 5.65 -10.50
CA ASN A 176 15.38 4.63 -11.27
C ASN A 176 14.26 3.91 -10.51
N PHE A 177 13.81 4.45 -9.39
CA PHE A 177 12.62 3.99 -8.68
C PHE A 177 11.43 4.86 -9.10
N ARG A 178 10.61 4.34 -10.02
CA ARG A 178 9.46 5.05 -10.58
C ARG A 178 8.30 5.09 -9.60
N HIS A 179 7.73 6.26 -9.40
CA HIS A 179 6.53 6.49 -8.62
C HIS A 179 5.31 6.02 -9.43
N TYR A 180 4.84 4.80 -9.17
CA TYR A 180 3.74 4.21 -9.96
C TYR A 180 2.38 4.38 -9.30
N GLU A 181 2.35 4.56 -7.98
CA GLU A 181 1.15 4.90 -7.21
C GLU A 181 1.49 5.65 -5.91
N VAL A 182 0.46 6.11 -5.19
CA VAL A 182 0.50 7.08 -4.08
C VAL A 182 1.69 6.96 -3.12
N SER A 183 2.05 5.75 -2.68
CA SER A 183 3.09 5.51 -1.68
C SER A 183 4.26 4.69 -2.20
N ASN A 184 4.19 4.12 -3.39
CA ASN A 184 5.05 3.03 -3.83
C ASN A 184 5.86 3.40 -5.06
N TYR A 185 7.11 2.99 -4.98
CA TYR A 185 8.12 3.18 -5.99
C TYR A 185 8.71 1.83 -6.36
N SER A 186 9.05 1.64 -7.63
CA SER A 186 9.72 0.41 -8.04
C SER A 186 10.62 0.63 -9.23
N ILE A 187 11.63 -0.23 -9.37
CA ILE A 187 12.30 -0.35 -10.67
C ILE A 187 11.33 -0.95 -11.69
N ALA A 188 11.60 -0.73 -12.97
CA ALA A 188 10.71 -1.17 -14.05
C ALA A 188 10.36 -2.67 -13.96
N ASN A 189 9.07 -2.99 -14.10
CA ASN A 189 8.51 -4.35 -14.04
C ASN A 189 8.58 -5.02 -12.64
N SER A 190 8.75 -4.23 -11.59
CA SER A 190 8.74 -4.70 -10.19
C SER A 190 7.64 -4.04 -9.36
N GLU A 191 6.65 -3.43 -10.02
CA GLU A 191 5.45 -2.90 -9.39
C GLU A 191 4.72 -4.03 -8.63
N SER A 192 4.27 -3.75 -7.40
CA SER A 192 3.46 -4.72 -6.65
C SER A 192 2.17 -5.00 -7.41
N LYS A 193 1.98 -6.25 -7.88
CA LYS A 193 0.73 -6.63 -8.57
C LYS A 193 -0.44 -6.52 -7.60
N HIS A 194 -0.26 -6.90 -6.33
CA HIS A 194 -1.31 -6.76 -5.32
C HIS A 194 -1.74 -5.31 -5.11
N ASN A 195 -0.80 -4.38 -4.87
CA ASN A 195 -1.14 -2.98 -4.64
C ASN A 195 -1.79 -2.36 -5.88
N SER A 196 -1.22 -2.66 -7.06
CA SER A 196 -1.77 -2.20 -8.34
C SER A 196 -3.21 -2.66 -8.58
N ASN A 197 -3.58 -3.87 -8.13
CA ASN A 197 -4.95 -4.37 -8.30
C ASN A 197 -5.99 -3.51 -7.58
N TYR A 198 -5.69 -2.98 -6.39
CA TYR A 198 -6.58 -2.08 -5.67
C TYR A 198 -6.83 -0.79 -6.45
N TRP A 199 -5.79 -0.26 -7.10
CA TRP A 199 -5.88 0.97 -7.88
C TRP A 199 -6.46 0.77 -9.28
N ASN A 200 -6.46 -0.47 -9.76
CA ASN A 200 -6.91 -0.84 -11.10
C ASN A 200 -8.33 -1.40 -11.15
N ASN A 201 -9.13 -1.19 -10.10
CA ASN A 201 -10.50 -1.69 -9.98
C ASN A 201 -10.61 -3.21 -10.23
N THR A 202 -9.55 -3.96 -9.89
CA THR A 202 -9.47 -5.40 -10.14
C THR A 202 -10.19 -6.14 -9.02
N HIS A 203 -10.86 -7.24 -9.36
CA HIS A 203 -11.59 -8.04 -8.36
C HIS A 203 -10.61 -8.71 -7.39
N TYR A 204 -10.96 -8.73 -6.10
CA TYR A 204 -10.20 -9.43 -5.07
C TYR A 204 -11.11 -9.97 -3.97
N LEU A 205 -10.66 -11.07 -3.36
CA LEU A 205 -11.32 -11.73 -2.25
C LEU A 205 -10.46 -11.62 -1.00
N GLY A 206 -10.95 -10.90 0.01
CA GLY A 206 -10.34 -10.85 1.32
C GLY A 206 -10.92 -11.92 2.25
N ILE A 207 -10.04 -12.58 2.98
CA ILE A 207 -10.37 -13.66 3.92
C ILE A 207 -9.73 -13.34 5.27
N GLY A 208 -10.48 -13.57 6.35
CA GLY A 208 -10.05 -13.27 7.72
C GLY A 208 -10.72 -12.03 8.31
N PRO A 209 -10.53 -11.78 9.62
CA PRO A 209 -11.05 -10.59 10.30
C PRO A 209 -10.61 -9.31 9.58
N SER A 210 -11.48 -8.29 9.56
CA SER A 210 -11.26 -7.00 8.87
C SER A 210 -10.93 -7.05 7.37
N ALA A 211 -10.92 -8.21 6.72
CA ALA A 211 -10.56 -8.31 5.32
C ALA A 211 -11.67 -7.73 4.42
N HIS A 212 -11.26 -6.96 3.41
CA HIS A 212 -12.16 -6.39 2.41
C HIS A 212 -12.16 -7.23 1.12
N SER A 213 -13.26 -7.21 0.38
CA SER A 213 -13.40 -7.85 -0.93
C SER A 213 -14.09 -6.89 -1.89
N TYR A 214 -13.79 -7.01 -3.17
CA TYR A 214 -14.44 -6.27 -4.25
C TYR A 214 -14.62 -7.17 -5.47
N ASN A 215 -15.82 -7.19 -6.04
CA ASN A 215 -16.17 -8.05 -7.18
C ASN A 215 -16.60 -7.28 -8.44
N GLY A 216 -16.41 -5.97 -8.47
CA GLY A 216 -16.84 -5.10 -9.57
C GLY A 216 -18.19 -4.41 -9.35
N ASN A 217 -19.07 -5.00 -8.53
CA ASN A 217 -20.43 -4.51 -8.30
C ASN A 217 -20.75 -4.26 -6.82
N SER A 218 -20.13 -5.03 -5.92
CA SER A 218 -20.23 -4.86 -4.48
C SER A 218 -18.86 -4.84 -3.84
N ARG A 219 -18.79 -4.14 -2.71
CA ARG A 219 -17.69 -4.24 -1.75
C ARG A 219 -18.20 -4.91 -0.48
N ARG A 220 -17.36 -5.75 0.10
CA ARG A 220 -17.68 -6.52 1.30
C ARG A 220 -16.56 -6.38 2.32
N TRP A 221 -16.90 -6.26 3.60
CA TRP A 221 -15.92 -6.22 4.68
C TRP A 221 -16.29 -7.19 5.80
N ASN A 222 -15.29 -7.94 6.25
CA ASN A 222 -15.46 -8.88 7.34
C ASN A 222 -15.43 -8.16 8.69
N VAL A 223 -16.11 -8.71 9.69
CA VAL A 223 -16.12 -8.18 11.06
C VAL A 223 -14.69 -7.91 11.56
N ALA A 224 -14.44 -6.67 11.96
CA ALA A 224 -13.13 -6.18 12.46
C ALA A 224 -12.90 -6.54 13.94
N ASN A 225 -13.19 -7.79 14.30
CA ASN A 225 -12.95 -8.33 15.64
C ASN A 225 -12.72 -9.85 15.57
N ASN A 226 -11.57 -10.31 16.05
CA ASN A 226 -11.16 -11.70 15.94
C ASN A 226 -12.15 -12.67 16.59
N ILE A 227 -12.62 -12.38 17.80
CA ILE A 227 -13.52 -13.28 18.56
C ILE A 227 -14.87 -13.36 17.87
N LEU A 228 -15.44 -12.22 17.48
CA LEU A 228 -16.74 -12.17 16.80
C LEU A 228 -16.67 -12.85 15.44
N TYR A 229 -15.63 -12.57 14.64
CA TYR A 229 -15.42 -13.22 13.34
C TYR A 229 -15.33 -14.75 13.46
N LEU A 230 -14.48 -15.24 14.37
CA LEU A 230 -14.30 -16.69 14.57
C LEU A 230 -15.59 -17.37 15.06
N ASN A 231 -16.33 -16.73 15.97
CA ASN A 231 -17.61 -17.25 16.43
C ASN A 231 -18.65 -17.28 15.32
N SER A 232 -18.74 -16.23 14.51
CA SER A 232 -19.66 -16.19 13.37
C SER A 232 -19.35 -17.30 12.37
N VAL A 233 -18.08 -17.49 12.00
CA VAL A 233 -17.65 -18.57 11.09
C VAL A 233 -17.98 -19.94 11.69
N LYS A 234 -17.64 -20.19 12.96
CA LYS A 234 -17.88 -21.47 13.64
C LYS A 234 -19.37 -21.83 13.71
N ASN A 235 -20.23 -20.84 13.90
CA ASN A 235 -21.67 -21.03 14.04
C ASN A 235 -22.44 -20.86 12.73
N ASN A 236 -21.75 -20.71 11.59
CA ASN A 236 -22.35 -20.43 10.28
C ASN A 236 -23.30 -19.21 10.29
N GLN A 237 -22.92 -18.17 11.03
CA GLN A 237 -23.61 -16.88 11.10
C GLN A 237 -22.94 -15.87 10.16
N SER A 238 -23.63 -14.75 9.89
CA SER A 238 -23.02 -13.66 9.11
C SER A 238 -21.75 -13.13 9.79
N PHE A 239 -20.68 -13.03 9.02
CA PHE A 239 -19.37 -12.51 9.45
C PHE A 239 -18.90 -11.32 8.61
N SER A 240 -19.78 -10.80 7.75
CA SER A 240 -19.45 -9.71 6.83
C SER A 240 -20.68 -8.85 6.52
N GLU A 241 -20.42 -7.60 6.18
CA GLU A 241 -21.38 -6.69 5.57
C GLU A 241 -21.02 -6.48 4.10
N GLU A 242 -22.03 -6.23 3.26
CA GLU A 242 -21.88 -6.00 1.82
C GLU A 242 -22.67 -4.77 1.40
N GLU A 243 -22.08 -3.97 0.52
CA GLU A 243 -22.70 -2.81 -0.11
C GLU A 243 -22.64 -2.97 -1.63
N ILE A 244 -23.80 -2.89 -2.28
CA ILE A 244 -23.92 -2.82 -3.74
C ILE A 244 -23.71 -1.37 -4.16
N LEU A 245 -22.76 -1.15 -5.05
CA LEU A 245 -22.38 0.19 -5.48
C LEU A 245 -23.38 0.74 -6.49
N THR A 246 -23.76 2.00 -6.31
CA THR A 246 -24.43 2.77 -7.36
C THR A 246 -23.43 3.15 -8.45
N LEU A 247 -23.94 3.61 -9.60
CA LEU A 247 -23.09 4.13 -10.68
C LEU A 247 -22.25 5.33 -10.21
N GLU A 248 -22.85 6.21 -9.42
CA GLU A 248 -22.19 7.38 -8.82
C GLU A 248 -21.08 6.97 -7.86
N GLN A 249 -21.35 6.03 -6.94
CA GLN A 249 -20.33 5.50 -6.03
C GLN A 249 -19.18 4.84 -6.80
N SER A 250 -19.49 4.07 -7.85
CA SER A 250 -18.48 3.42 -8.69
C SER A 250 -17.62 4.43 -9.45
N PHE A 251 -18.23 5.51 -9.96
CA PHE A 251 -17.48 6.62 -10.58
C PHE A 251 -16.57 7.32 -9.57
N ASN A 252 -17.09 7.60 -8.37
CA ASN A 252 -16.34 8.24 -7.30
C ASN A 252 -15.18 7.36 -6.82
N GLU A 253 -15.38 6.03 -6.72
CA GLU A 253 -14.31 5.06 -6.44
C GLU A 253 -13.27 4.99 -7.55
N TYR A 254 -13.68 5.03 -8.82
CA TYR A 254 -12.75 5.11 -9.95
C TYR A 254 -11.87 6.35 -9.83
N LEU A 255 -12.43 7.54 -9.56
CA LEU A 255 -11.62 8.75 -9.36
C LEU A 255 -10.66 8.62 -8.17
N MET A 256 -11.17 8.16 -7.02
CA MET A 256 -10.37 7.94 -5.82
C MET A 256 -9.17 7.02 -6.10
N THR A 257 -9.39 5.91 -6.78
CA THR A 257 -8.36 4.88 -6.98
C THR A 257 -7.40 5.24 -8.12
N ARG A 258 -7.91 5.73 -9.25
CA ARG A 258 -7.10 5.99 -10.45
C ARG A 258 -6.19 7.19 -10.34
N LEU A 259 -6.66 8.27 -9.71
CA LEU A 259 -5.84 9.48 -9.51
C LEU A 259 -4.65 9.23 -8.58
N ARG A 260 -4.68 8.16 -7.77
CA ARG A 260 -3.56 7.70 -6.94
C ARG A 260 -2.46 6.99 -7.74
N THR A 261 -2.59 6.87 -9.06
CA THR A 261 -1.61 6.18 -9.91
C THR A 261 -0.97 7.11 -10.91
N SER A 262 0.24 6.76 -11.38
CA SER A 262 0.89 7.45 -12.51
C SER A 262 0.14 7.28 -13.84
N ASN A 263 -0.83 6.35 -13.90
CA ASN A 263 -1.72 6.21 -15.05
C ASN A 263 -2.86 7.25 -15.05
N GLY A 264 -3.20 7.84 -13.91
CA GLY A 264 -4.28 8.80 -13.79
C GLY A 264 -5.62 8.27 -14.33
N ILE A 265 -6.44 9.18 -14.85
CA ILE A 265 -7.78 8.89 -15.36
C ILE A 265 -7.87 9.08 -16.88
N SER A 266 -8.75 8.33 -17.54
CA SER A 266 -9.01 8.46 -18.98
C SER A 266 -10.47 8.84 -19.24
N PHE A 267 -10.70 9.93 -19.97
CA PHE A 267 -12.07 10.33 -20.32
C PHE A 267 -12.81 9.30 -21.18
N SER A 268 -12.10 8.60 -22.07
CA SER A 268 -12.70 7.52 -22.87
C SER A 268 -13.06 6.31 -22.00
N GLU A 269 -12.25 5.98 -21.00
CA GLU A 269 -12.57 4.91 -20.05
C GLU A 269 -13.79 5.30 -19.20
N ILE A 270 -13.83 6.54 -18.71
CA ILE A 270 -14.96 7.08 -17.96
C ILE A 270 -16.25 7.07 -18.79
N GLU A 271 -16.19 7.50 -20.05
CA GLU A 271 -17.36 7.49 -20.94
C GLU A 271 -17.88 6.07 -21.19
N ASN A 272 -16.97 5.09 -21.32
CA ASN A 272 -17.33 3.69 -21.50
C ASN A 272 -17.93 3.05 -20.23
N LEU A 273 -17.39 3.36 -19.05
CA LEU A 273 -17.80 2.76 -17.78
C LEU A 273 -19.02 3.44 -17.16
N PHE A 274 -19.09 4.76 -17.23
CA PHE A 274 -20.05 5.59 -16.49
C PHE A 274 -20.95 6.44 -17.40
N GLY A 275 -20.68 6.45 -18.71
CA GLY A 275 -21.46 7.18 -19.70
C GLY A 275 -20.96 8.60 -19.96
N LYS A 276 -21.39 9.14 -21.10
CA LYS A 276 -20.96 10.46 -21.61
C LYS A 276 -21.25 11.61 -20.65
N ASN A 277 -22.39 11.56 -19.95
CA ASN A 277 -22.78 12.62 -19.02
C ASN A 277 -21.78 12.78 -17.87
N SER A 278 -21.34 11.67 -17.25
CA SER A 278 -20.33 11.67 -16.18
C SER A 278 -18.98 12.21 -16.67
N ALA A 279 -18.56 11.81 -17.88
CA ALA A 279 -17.35 12.32 -18.49
C ALA A 279 -17.42 13.83 -18.75
N ASP A 280 -18.55 14.34 -19.26
CA ASP A 280 -18.73 15.75 -19.57
C ASP A 280 -18.88 16.62 -18.31
N GLU A 281 -19.48 16.09 -17.23
CA GLU A 281 -19.50 16.77 -15.93
C GLU A 281 -18.10 16.90 -15.33
N LEU A 282 -17.32 15.82 -15.35
CA LEU A 282 -15.94 15.85 -14.87
C LEU A 282 -15.08 16.85 -15.66
N LYS A 283 -15.22 16.89 -16.99
CA LYS A 283 -14.53 17.89 -17.83
C LYS A 283 -14.87 19.32 -17.39
N LYS A 284 -16.13 19.61 -17.04
CA LYS A 284 -16.51 20.94 -16.52
C LYS A 284 -15.84 21.25 -15.19
N LYS A 285 -15.80 20.28 -14.26
CA LYS A 285 -15.12 20.42 -12.96
C LYS A 285 -13.61 20.67 -13.14
N ILE A 286 -12.96 19.92 -14.02
CA ILE A 286 -11.54 20.11 -14.36
C ILE A 286 -11.28 21.48 -15.01
N LEU A 287 -12.12 21.93 -15.94
CA LEU A 287 -11.99 23.25 -16.57
C LEU A 287 -12.17 24.41 -15.58
N ALA A 288 -12.97 24.22 -14.53
CA ALA A 288 -13.15 25.20 -13.47
C ALA A 288 -12.00 25.19 -12.43
N TYR A 289 -11.18 24.14 -12.42
CA TYR A 289 -10.10 23.97 -11.46
C TYR A 289 -8.94 24.94 -11.72
N LYS A 290 -8.62 25.78 -10.72
CA LYS A 290 -7.70 26.92 -10.90
C LYS A 290 -6.22 26.55 -10.83
N LYS A 291 -5.85 25.43 -10.23
CA LYS A 291 -4.45 25.05 -9.99
C LYS A 291 -3.95 24.10 -11.09
N LEU A 292 -3.66 24.65 -12.27
CA LEU A 292 -3.29 23.87 -13.45
C LEU A 292 -1.96 23.10 -13.32
N ASN A 293 -1.12 23.42 -12.34
CA ASN A 293 0.13 22.69 -12.08
C ASN A 293 -0.07 21.39 -11.28
N HIS A 294 -1.30 21.09 -10.84
CA HIS A 294 -1.60 19.85 -10.09
C HIS A 294 -1.78 18.64 -10.99
N PHE A 295 -1.96 18.83 -12.29
CA PHE A 295 -2.12 17.71 -13.22
C PHE A 295 -1.54 18.07 -14.58
N ILE A 296 -1.23 17.03 -15.33
CA ILE A 296 -0.84 17.09 -16.73
C ILE A 296 -1.82 16.28 -17.56
N GLN A 297 -1.96 16.64 -18.83
CA GLN A 297 -2.70 15.86 -19.80
C GLN A 297 -1.74 15.26 -20.81
N GLU A 298 -1.66 13.93 -20.84
CA GLU A 298 -0.77 13.20 -21.73
C GLU A 298 -1.48 11.97 -22.30
N ASN A 299 -1.37 11.75 -23.61
CA ASN A 299 -1.94 10.57 -24.29
C ASN A 299 -3.43 10.31 -23.98
N GLY A 300 -4.23 11.38 -23.84
CA GLY A 300 -5.67 11.27 -23.53
C GLY A 300 -5.98 10.91 -22.08
N LYS A 301 -4.99 10.97 -21.19
CA LYS A 301 -5.12 10.75 -19.75
C LYS A 301 -4.85 12.04 -18.98
N LEU A 302 -5.46 12.18 -17.81
CA LEU A 302 -5.15 13.22 -16.84
C LEU A 302 -4.42 12.57 -15.66
N ILE A 303 -3.20 13.01 -15.40
CA ILE A 303 -2.29 12.44 -14.40
C ILE A 303 -1.94 13.53 -13.39
N LEU A 304 -1.96 13.22 -12.10
CA LEU A 304 -1.54 14.17 -11.07
C LEU A 304 -0.03 14.36 -11.10
N THR A 305 0.42 15.61 -10.95
CA THR A 305 1.83 15.90 -10.65
C THR A 305 2.14 15.56 -9.18
N PRO A 306 3.41 15.58 -8.73
CA PRO A 306 3.73 15.41 -7.32
C PRO A 306 2.97 16.41 -6.42
N GLU A 307 2.81 17.64 -6.87
CA GLU A 307 2.02 18.65 -6.15
C GLU A 307 0.52 18.36 -6.17
N GLY A 308 0.02 17.79 -7.27
CA GLY A 308 -1.32 17.22 -7.32
C GLY A 308 -1.53 16.10 -6.33
N MET A 309 -0.55 15.20 -6.18
CA MET A 309 -0.61 14.07 -5.24
C MET A 309 -0.68 14.54 -3.78
N LEU A 310 0.07 15.58 -3.40
CA LEU A 310 -0.07 16.21 -2.08
C LEU A 310 -1.48 16.77 -1.82
N ASN A 311 -2.19 17.14 -2.89
CA ASN A 311 -3.54 17.70 -2.85
C ASN A 311 -4.61 16.71 -3.33
N LEU A 312 -4.30 15.41 -3.35
CA LEU A 312 -5.14 14.39 -3.96
C LEU A 312 -6.53 14.34 -3.36
N ASN A 313 -6.64 14.33 -2.03
CA ASN A 313 -7.94 14.23 -1.35
C ASN A 313 -8.86 15.43 -1.67
N PRO A 314 -8.44 16.70 -1.54
CA PRO A 314 -9.23 17.85 -2.00
C PRO A 314 -9.64 17.78 -3.47
N ILE A 315 -8.72 17.38 -4.37
CA ILE A 315 -8.99 17.28 -5.81
C ILE A 315 -10.10 16.26 -6.06
N VAL A 316 -9.97 15.07 -5.47
CA VAL A 316 -10.96 14.00 -5.60
C VAL A 316 -12.33 14.47 -5.11
N ILE A 317 -12.41 15.07 -3.93
CA ILE A 317 -13.68 15.55 -3.35
C ILE A 317 -14.34 16.59 -4.28
N GLU A 318 -13.56 17.49 -4.86
CA GLU A 318 -14.08 18.50 -5.80
C GLU A 318 -14.60 17.89 -7.10
N TRP A 319 -14.04 16.76 -7.53
CA TRP A 319 -14.34 16.12 -8.82
C TRP A 319 -15.37 14.98 -8.76
N MET A 320 -15.60 14.42 -7.57
CA MET A 320 -16.66 13.44 -7.33
C MET A 320 -18.04 13.98 -7.76
N LEU A 321 -18.88 13.09 -8.32
CA LEU A 321 -20.28 13.34 -8.66
C LEU A 321 -21.13 13.42 -7.39
#